data_AF-A0A8T7BC43-F1
#
_entry.id   AF-A0A8T7BC43-F1
#
_cell.length_a   1.000
_cell.length_b   1.000
_cell.length_c   1.000
_cell.angle_alpha   90.00
_cell.angle_beta   90.00
_cell.angle_gamma   90.00
#
_symmetry.space_group_name_H-M   'P 1'
#
loop_
_entity.id
_entity.type
_entity.pdbx_description
1 polymer ?
#
loop_
_entity_poly.entity_id
_entity_poly.type
_entity_poly.pdbx_seq_one_letter_code
_entity_poly.pdbx_strand_id
1 'polypeptide(L)'
;MSFLRRMIENNQKNSSLPNCAVDTSGASPSQSLLLGQFVETYEQLQGQPEAAACLVIGTPEGLQVEWRHGTAKSLHLHIDIKSFVRMQRSFPAPRQTGFNQALGRRSRRIVDATGGWGTDALRMCAQGLDVTIIERHPLMGLLLTDAMQRLSATDWAERNRVAIPRVVIGDSITTLQSMEAQADCVYLDPMYPLRRKGTAAVNKYMQFLQWLVGPDGDAAQLLTAALQVCKRVAVKRPDAASPIQANPDTAFSSKLVHYDVYLTRDNSPPDSQ
;
A
#
# COMPACT_ATOMS: atom_id res chain seq x y z
N MET A 1 -25.36 -3.47 5.17
CA MET A 1 -24.29 -2.50 4.85
C MET A 1 -23.19 -3.23 4.11
N SER A 2 -22.76 -2.75 2.94
CA SER A 2 -21.64 -3.37 2.20
C SER A 2 -20.34 -3.28 3.00
N PHE A 3 -19.45 -4.27 2.86
CA PHE A 3 -18.19 -4.36 3.60
C PHE A 3 -17.32 -3.10 3.43
N LEU A 4 -17.27 -2.55 2.21
CA LEU A 4 -16.59 -1.29 1.88
C LEU A 4 -17.20 -0.07 2.58
N ARG A 5 -18.53 0.00 2.70
CA ARG A 5 -19.21 1.12 3.38
C ARG A 5 -18.83 1.22 4.86
N ARG A 6 -18.78 0.09 5.57
CA ARG A 6 -18.37 0.06 6.98
C ARG A 6 -16.89 0.44 7.18
N MET A 7 -16.04 0.18 6.19
CA MET A 7 -14.61 0.52 6.23
C MET A 7 -14.35 2.02 6.05
N ILE A 8 -15.11 2.69 5.18
CA ILE A 8 -14.91 4.10 4.84
C ILE A 8 -15.67 5.04 5.79
N GLU A 9 -16.79 4.62 6.39
CA GLU A 9 -17.49 5.39 7.44
C GLU A 9 -16.59 5.68 8.65
N ASN A 10 -15.60 4.83 8.93
CA ASN A 10 -14.57 5.06 9.97
C ASN A 10 -13.47 6.06 9.56
N ASN A 11 -13.47 6.54 8.31
CA ASN A 11 -12.40 7.34 7.69
C ASN A 11 -12.79 8.83 7.51
N GLN A 12 -13.76 9.35 8.29
CA GLN A 12 -14.38 10.67 8.13
C GLN A 12 -13.49 11.89 8.44
N LYS A 13 -12.16 11.77 8.43
CA LYS A 13 -11.26 12.93 8.49
C LYS A 13 -10.17 12.80 7.43
N ASN A 14 -10.25 13.65 6.40
CA ASN A 14 -9.19 13.98 5.44
C ASN A 14 -8.95 13.09 4.20
N SER A 15 -9.97 12.80 3.40
CA SER A 15 -9.72 12.69 1.95
C SER A 15 -10.94 13.10 1.14
N SER A 16 -11.03 14.39 0.80
CA SER A 16 -11.85 14.78 -0.35
C SER A 16 -11.26 14.06 -1.57
N LEU A 17 -11.97 13.07 -2.11
CA LEU A 17 -11.58 12.50 -3.40
C LEU A 17 -11.49 13.66 -4.40
N PRO A 18 -10.36 13.84 -5.11
CA PRO A 18 -10.35 14.78 -6.22
C PRO A 18 -11.43 14.36 -7.22
N ASN A 19 -12.01 15.32 -7.96
CA ASN A 19 -13.03 15.13 -8.98
C ASN A 19 -12.87 13.81 -9.77
N CYS A 20 -13.51 12.73 -9.29
CA CYS A 20 -13.34 11.36 -9.73
C CYS A 20 -14.64 10.91 -10.41
N ALA A 21 -14.50 10.15 -11.50
CA ALA A 21 -15.62 9.49 -12.17
C ALA A 21 -15.30 8.01 -12.39
N VAL A 22 -16.32 7.21 -12.67
CA VAL A 22 -16.19 5.77 -12.94
C VAL A 22 -16.82 5.45 -14.28
N ASP A 23 -16.12 4.66 -15.09
CA ASP A 23 -16.62 4.05 -16.32
C ASP A 23 -16.59 2.52 -16.20
N THR A 24 -17.78 1.92 -16.26
CA THR A 24 -17.96 0.47 -16.14
C THR A 24 -18.13 -0.23 -17.48
N SER A 25 -18.09 0.49 -18.61
CA SER A 25 -18.41 -0.06 -19.95
C SER A 25 -17.50 -1.23 -20.35
N GLY A 26 -16.24 -1.21 -19.91
CA GLY A 26 -15.25 -2.28 -20.12
C GLY A 26 -15.01 -3.20 -18.93
N ALA A 27 -15.80 -3.09 -17.86
CA ALA A 27 -15.57 -3.82 -16.61
C ALA A 27 -16.05 -5.27 -16.67
N SER A 28 -15.26 -6.20 -16.14
CA SER A 28 -15.71 -7.56 -15.84
C SER A 28 -16.77 -7.57 -14.72
N PRO A 29 -17.53 -8.66 -14.51
CA PRO A 29 -18.51 -8.72 -13.41
C PRO A 29 -17.93 -8.44 -12.02
N SER A 30 -16.72 -8.92 -11.73
CA SER A 30 -16.04 -8.65 -10.46
C SER A 30 -15.62 -7.18 -10.33
N GLN A 31 -15.16 -6.58 -11.42
CA GLN A 31 -14.83 -5.15 -11.46
C GLN A 31 -16.09 -4.29 -11.32
N SER A 32 -17.19 -4.63 -12.00
CA SER A 32 -18.47 -3.92 -11.85
C SER A 32 -18.98 -3.96 -10.41
N LEU A 33 -18.82 -5.10 -9.72
CA LEU A 33 -19.19 -5.21 -8.31
C LEU A 33 -18.32 -4.29 -7.41
N LEU A 34 -17.00 -4.31 -7.61
CA LEU A 34 -16.08 -3.43 -6.87
C LEU A 34 -16.36 -1.95 -7.13
N LEU A 35 -16.55 -1.59 -8.40
CA LEU A 35 -16.86 -0.23 -8.83
C LEU A 35 -18.22 0.23 -8.27
N GLY A 36 -19.24 -0.62 -8.29
CA GLY A 36 -20.55 -0.34 -7.68
C GLY A 36 -20.42 -0.06 -6.18
N GLN A 37 -19.69 -0.90 -5.45
CA GLN A 37 -19.43 -0.69 -4.02
C GLN A 37 -18.63 0.59 -3.77
N PHE A 38 -17.67 0.92 -4.64
CA PHE A 38 -16.89 2.15 -4.55
C PHE A 38 -17.77 3.39 -4.76
N VAL A 39 -18.65 3.36 -5.78
CA VAL A 39 -19.59 4.44 -6.09
C VAL A 39 -20.59 4.65 -4.95
N GLU A 40 -21.16 3.58 -4.41
CA GLU A 40 -22.05 3.64 -3.24
C GLU A 40 -21.37 4.27 -2.02
N THR A 41 -20.05 4.11 -1.90
CA THR A 41 -19.33 4.59 -0.72
C THR A 41 -18.83 6.02 -0.87
N TYR A 42 -18.71 6.53 -2.10
CA TYR A 42 -18.35 7.91 -2.40
C TYR A 42 -19.48 8.64 -3.14
N GLU A 43 -20.51 9.04 -2.38
CA GLU A 43 -21.65 9.81 -2.88
C GLU A 43 -21.27 11.14 -3.55
N GLN A 44 -20.04 11.63 -3.33
CA GLN A 44 -19.47 12.85 -3.95
C GLN A 44 -18.82 12.62 -5.33
N LEU A 45 -18.92 11.43 -5.95
CA LEU A 45 -18.57 11.21 -7.37
C LEU A 45 -19.61 11.92 -8.28
N GLN A 46 -19.69 13.25 -8.19
CA GLN A 46 -20.62 14.11 -8.93
C GLN A 46 -19.99 14.72 -10.20
N GLY A 47 -18.75 14.34 -10.52
CA GLY A 47 -18.04 14.82 -11.70
C GLY A 47 -18.58 14.21 -12.98
N GLN A 48 -18.81 15.03 -14.01
CA GLN A 48 -18.97 14.51 -15.37
C GLN A 48 -17.65 13.81 -15.78
N PRO A 49 -17.69 12.60 -16.36
CA PRO A 49 -16.49 11.83 -16.73
C PRO A 49 -15.47 12.60 -17.59
N GLU A 50 -15.93 13.57 -18.37
CA GLU A 50 -15.10 14.43 -19.23
C GLU A 50 -14.34 15.51 -18.44
N ALA A 51 -14.91 15.99 -17.33
CA ALA A 51 -14.33 17.02 -16.47
C ALA A 51 -13.53 16.46 -15.28
N ALA A 52 -13.62 15.16 -15.02
CA ALA A 52 -12.95 14.50 -13.91
C ALA A 52 -11.42 14.55 -14.03
N ALA A 53 -10.74 14.89 -12.93
CA ALA A 53 -9.28 14.82 -12.84
C ALA A 53 -8.80 13.36 -12.81
N CYS A 54 -9.67 12.44 -12.37
CA CYS A 54 -9.43 11.00 -12.36
C CYS A 54 -10.64 10.25 -12.89
N LEU A 55 -10.43 9.40 -13.89
CA LEU A 55 -11.46 8.48 -14.38
C LEU A 55 -11.01 7.04 -14.08
N VAL A 56 -11.79 6.32 -13.28
CA VAL A 56 -11.56 4.91 -12.98
C VAL A 56 -12.27 4.07 -14.02
N ILE A 57 -11.54 3.21 -14.72
CA ILE A 57 -12.05 2.45 -15.87
C ILE A 57 -11.77 0.97 -15.63
N GLY A 58 -12.76 0.12 -15.88
CA GLY A 58 -12.54 -1.32 -16.00
C GLY A 58 -11.93 -1.69 -17.36
N THR A 59 -10.85 -2.47 -17.35
CA THR A 59 -10.23 -3.01 -18.56
C THR A 59 -9.96 -4.52 -18.43
N PRO A 60 -9.67 -5.23 -19.54
CA PRO A 60 -9.24 -6.63 -19.48
C PRO A 60 -7.97 -6.89 -18.64
N GLU A 61 -7.17 -5.86 -18.38
CA GLU A 61 -5.95 -5.92 -17.57
C GLU A 61 -6.21 -5.71 -16.07
N GLY A 62 -7.35 -5.12 -15.71
CA GLY A 62 -7.66 -4.71 -14.35
C GLY A 62 -8.38 -3.37 -14.29
N LEU A 63 -8.59 -2.88 -13.07
CA LEU A 63 -8.95 -1.49 -12.88
C LEU A 63 -7.76 -0.59 -13.20
N GLN A 64 -8.05 0.51 -13.89
CA GLN A 64 -7.09 1.53 -14.29
C GLN A 64 -7.60 2.90 -13.87
N VAL A 65 -6.69 3.79 -13.50
CA VAL A 65 -6.97 5.23 -13.36
C VAL A 65 -6.39 5.95 -14.56
N GLU A 66 -7.24 6.66 -15.28
CA GLU A 66 -6.83 7.76 -16.15
C GLU A 66 -6.71 9.04 -15.33
N TRP A 67 -5.50 9.57 -15.22
CA TRP A 67 -5.19 10.81 -14.53
C TRP A 67 -4.98 11.95 -15.53
N ARG A 68 -5.79 13.00 -15.40
CA ARG A 68 -5.76 14.23 -16.20
C ARG A 68 -5.20 15.37 -15.35
N HIS A 69 -3.99 15.82 -15.67
CA HIS A 69 -3.34 16.90 -14.92
C HIS A 69 -2.69 17.91 -15.88
N GLY A 70 -3.22 19.14 -15.89
CA GLY A 70 -2.77 20.21 -16.78
C GLY A 70 -3.15 19.97 -18.25
N THR A 71 -2.37 20.55 -19.17
CA THR A 71 -2.58 20.43 -20.64
C THR A 71 -1.86 19.25 -21.28
N ALA A 72 -1.29 18.36 -20.46
CA ALA A 72 -0.54 17.20 -20.92
C ALA A 72 -1.46 16.01 -21.28
N LYS A 73 -0.93 15.05 -22.04
CA LYS A 73 -1.60 13.78 -22.34
C LYS A 73 -1.95 13.04 -21.03
N SER A 74 -3.16 12.50 -20.94
CA SER A 74 -3.59 11.68 -19.80
C SER A 74 -2.63 10.53 -19.51
N LEU A 75 -2.51 10.18 -18.23
CA LEU A 75 -1.72 9.05 -17.77
C LEU A 75 -2.63 7.91 -17.36
N HIS A 76 -2.32 6.71 -17.84
CA HIS A 76 -3.05 5.48 -17.54
C HIS A 76 -2.21 4.66 -16.56
N LEU A 77 -2.72 4.52 -15.34
CA LEU A 77 -2.00 3.90 -14.22
C LEU A 77 -2.81 2.71 -13.69
N HIS A 78 -2.15 1.57 -13.50
CA HIS A 78 -2.76 0.37 -12.94
C HIS A 78 -1.70 -0.46 -12.21
N ILE A 79 -2.14 -1.41 -11.38
CA ILE A 79 -1.25 -2.38 -10.75
C ILE A 79 -1.10 -3.59 -11.68
N ASP A 80 0.06 -3.71 -12.32
CA ASP A 80 0.35 -4.70 -13.36
C ASP A 80 0.73 -6.08 -12.78
N ILE A 81 -0.30 -6.89 -12.51
CA ILE A 81 -0.16 -8.26 -12.03
C ILE A 81 0.46 -9.19 -13.10
N LYS A 82 0.15 -8.98 -14.38
CA LYS A 82 0.67 -9.81 -15.48
C LYS A 82 2.19 -9.71 -15.54
N SER A 83 2.74 -8.50 -15.53
CA SER A 83 4.19 -8.28 -15.48
C SER A 83 4.80 -8.75 -14.18
N PHE A 84 4.15 -8.51 -13.03
CA PHE A 84 4.61 -9.01 -11.73
C PHE A 84 4.81 -10.53 -11.75
N VAL A 85 3.82 -11.31 -12.21
CA VAL A 85 3.89 -12.77 -12.30
C VAL A 85 4.98 -13.21 -13.28
N ARG A 86 5.08 -12.58 -14.45
CA ARG A 86 6.12 -12.90 -15.46
C ARG A 86 7.55 -12.70 -14.94
N MET A 87 7.76 -11.77 -14.00
CA MET A 87 9.07 -11.53 -13.40
C MET A 87 9.47 -12.58 -12.35
N GLN A 88 8.54 -13.43 -11.89
CA GLN A 88 8.83 -14.44 -10.87
C GLN A 88 9.61 -15.61 -11.47
N ARG A 89 10.88 -15.73 -11.09
CA ARG A 89 11.77 -16.83 -11.52
C ARG A 89 11.72 -18.05 -10.62
N SER A 90 11.35 -17.86 -9.35
CA SER A 90 11.19 -18.91 -8.36
C SER A 90 10.16 -18.48 -7.32
N PHE A 91 9.59 -19.44 -6.63
CA PHE A 91 8.78 -19.20 -5.45
C PHE A 91 9.19 -20.17 -4.32
N PRO A 92 9.42 -19.68 -3.08
CA PRO A 92 9.50 -18.27 -2.72
C PRO A 92 10.67 -17.54 -3.43
N ALA A 93 10.49 -16.26 -3.71
CA ALA A 93 11.56 -15.41 -4.22
C ALA A 93 12.70 -15.28 -3.17
N PRO A 94 13.97 -15.18 -3.59
CA PRO A 94 15.11 -15.14 -2.65
C PRO A 94 15.05 -13.97 -1.66
N ARG A 95 15.42 -14.24 -0.40
CA ARG A 95 15.46 -13.25 0.69
C ARG A 95 16.89 -12.83 1.07
N GLN A 96 17.58 -12.09 0.21
CA GLN A 96 19.02 -11.80 0.35
C GLN A 96 19.40 -10.31 0.36
N THR A 97 18.47 -9.41 0.67
CA THR A 97 18.68 -7.95 0.57
C THR A 97 18.47 -7.25 1.91
N GLY A 98 18.94 -6.00 2.04
CA GLY A 98 18.68 -5.15 3.22
C GLY A 98 17.19 -5.06 3.59
N PHE A 99 16.30 -5.02 2.59
CA PHE A 99 14.85 -5.15 2.77
C PHE A 99 14.44 -6.37 3.62
N ASN A 100 14.96 -7.56 3.29
CA ASN A 100 14.61 -8.80 4.00
C ASN A 100 15.18 -8.85 5.42
N GLN A 101 16.35 -8.25 5.62
CA GLN A 101 16.95 -8.12 6.95
C GLN A 101 16.13 -7.17 7.81
N ALA A 102 15.66 -6.06 7.23
CA ALA A 102 14.79 -5.10 7.89
C ALA A 102 13.46 -5.72 8.33
N LEU A 103 12.80 -6.51 7.48
CA LEU A 103 11.57 -7.22 7.86
C LEU A 103 11.78 -8.28 8.96
N GLY A 104 13.00 -8.80 9.09
CA GLY A 104 13.34 -9.87 10.03
C GLY A 104 13.32 -11.24 9.36
N ARG A 105 14.41 -12.01 9.53
CA ARG A 105 14.62 -13.28 8.81
C ARG A 105 13.58 -14.36 9.12
N ARG A 106 12.99 -14.33 10.32
CA ARG A 106 11.99 -15.30 10.79
C ARG A 106 10.56 -14.83 10.59
N SER A 107 10.35 -13.57 10.18
CA SER A 107 9.03 -12.99 9.99
C SER A 107 8.28 -13.71 8.86
N ARG A 108 7.00 -13.99 9.13
CA ARG A 108 6.06 -14.66 8.24
C ARG A 108 4.86 -13.79 7.94
N ARG A 109 4.32 -13.12 8.96
CA ARG A 109 3.18 -12.20 8.85
C ARG A 109 3.65 -10.76 8.90
N ILE A 110 3.44 -10.03 7.80
CA ILE A 110 3.80 -8.61 7.69
C ILE A 110 2.55 -7.77 7.52
N VAL A 111 2.52 -6.62 8.18
CA VAL A 111 1.56 -5.56 7.88
C VAL A 111 2.29 -4.45 7.14
N ASP A 112 1.97 -4.22 5.87
CA ASP A 112 2.37 -3.02 5.14
C ASP A 112 1.35 -1.92 5.44
N ALA A 113 1.73 -0.96 6.29
CA ALA A 113 0.80 0.08 6.76
C ALA A 113 0.82 1.33 5.87
N THR A 114 1.39 1.23 4.66
CA THR A 114 1.54 2.31 3.68
C THR A 114 1.41 1.73 2.27
N GLY A 115 0.28 1.10 1.99
CA GLY A 115 0.12 0.22 0.83
C GLY A 115 0.52 0.82 -0.52
N GLY A 116 0.09 2.05 -0.81
CA GLY A 116 0.41 2.76 -2.05
C GLY A 116 0.08 1.92 -3.28
N TRP A 117 1.07 1.72 -4.15
CA TRP A 117 0.95 0.87 -5.35
C TRP A 117 1.11 -0.64 -5.08
N GLY A 118 1.35 -1.04 -3.83
CA GLY A 118 1.52 -2.43 -3.43
C GLY A 118 2.83 -3.06 -3.91
N THR A 119 3.80 -2.28 -4.38
CA THR A 119 5.06 -2.81 -4.93
C THR A 119 5.84 -3.63 -3.91
N ASP A 120 6.05 -3.10 -2.69
CA ASP A 120 6.76 -3.82 -1.65
C ASP A 120 5.90 -4.93 -1.03
N ALA A 121 4.58 -4.74 -0.90
CA ALA A 121 3.65 -5.80 -0.53
C ALA A 121 3.67 -7.01 -1.49
N LEU A 122 3.63 -6.78 -2.80
CA LEU A 122 3.74 -7.82 -3.84
C LEU A 122 5.11 -8.49 -3.80
N ARG A 123 6.19 -7.74 -3.53
CA ARG A 123 7.51 -8.32 -3.31
C ARG A 123 7.53 -9.25 -2.09
N MET A 124 6.91 -8.84 -0.98
CA MET A 124 6.79 -9.67 0.23
C MET A 124 5.96 -10.93 -0.06
N CYS A 125 4.85 -10.80 -0.76
CA CYS A 125 4.02 -11.89 -1.25
C CYS A 125 4.82 -12.89 -2.10
N ALA A 126 5.59 -12.43 -3.08
CA ALA A 126 6.47 -13.28 -3.89
C ALA A 126 7.52 -14.03 -3.06
N GLN A 127 7.92 -13.48 -1.92
CA GLN A 127 8.83 -14.12 -0.95
C GLN A 127 8.11 -15.10 -0.01
N GLY A 128 6.83 -15.41 -0.25
CA GLY A 128 6.02 -16.31 0.56
C GLY A 128 5.69 -15.75 1.94
N LEU A 129 5.61 -14.43 2.09
CA LEU A 129 5.09 -13.78 3.29
C LEU A 129 3.58 -13.70 3.21
N ASP A 130 2.93 -13.84 4.36
CA ASP A 130 1.53 -13.48 4.55
C ASP A 130 1.46 -11.98 4.83
N VAL A 131 0.79 -11.24 3.95
CA VAL A 131 0.83 -9.76 3.95
C VAL A 131 -0.57 -9.21 4.15
N THR A 132 -0.71 -8.30 5.10
CA THR A 132 -1.87 -7.40 5.18
C THR A 132 -1.43 -6.02 4.71
N ILE A 133 -2.11 -5.46 3.72
CA ILE A 133 -1.88 -4.12 3.19
C ILE A 133 -2.94 -3.20 3.80
N ILE A 134 -2.53 -2.11 4.43
CA ILE A 134 -3.42 -1.05 4.88
C ILE A 134 -3.22 0.17 3.97
N GLU A 135 -4.31 0.65 3.39
CA GLU A 135 -4.30 1.82 2.52
C GLU A 135 -5.45 2.76 2.89
N ARG A 136 -5.09 3.99 3.25
CA ARG A 136 -6.06 5.01 3.69
C ARG A 136 -6.83 5.62 2.54
N HIS A 137 -6.21 5.74 1.37
CA HIS A 137 -6.81 6.38 0.23
C HIS A 137 -7.72 5.38 -0.51
N PRO A 138 -9.02 5.66 -0.59
CA PRO A 138 -10.03 4.73 -1.10
C PRO A 138 -9.77 4.26 -2.54
N LEU A 139 -9.32 5.16 -3.42
CA LEU A 139 -9.01 4.84 -4.81
C LEU A 139 -7.82 3.88 -4.91
N MET A 140 -6.78 4.08 -4.07
CA MET A 140 -5.63 3.18 -4.06
C MET A 140 -6.02 1.82 -3.47
N GLY A 141 -6.82 1.82 -2.41
CA GLY A 141 -7.40 0.61 -1.83
C GLY A 141 -8.24 -0.19 -2.83
N LEU A 142 -9.03 0.48 -3.66
CA LEU A 142 -9.79 -0.13 -4.75
C LEU A 142 -8.87 -0.80 -5.78
N LEU A 143 -7.85 -0.09 -6.27
CA LEU A 143 -6.88 -0.64 -7.23
C LEU A 143 -6.12 -1.83 -6.65
N LEU A 144 -5.71 -1.76 -5.39
CA LEU A 144 -5.07 -2.87 -4.68
C LEU A 144 -6.01 -4.07 -4.57
N THR A 145 -7.29 -3.85 -4.25
CA THR A 145 -8.28 -4.91 -4.13
C THR A 145 -8.48 -5.63 -5.46
N ASP A 146 -8.68 -4.89 -6.56
CA ASP A 146 -8.74 -5.46 -7.91
C ASP A 146 -7.45 -6.23 -8.27
N ALA A 147 -6.29 -5.69 -7.93
CA ALA A 147 -5.01 -6.34 -8.18
C ALA A 147 -4.85 -7.66 -7.41
N MET A 148 -5.26 -7.72 -6.15
CA MET A 148 -5.19 -8.96 -5.36
C MET A 148 -6.18 -10.01 -5.86
N GLN A 149 -7.38 -9.61 -6.33
CA GLN A 149 -8.33 -10.52 -6.98
C GLN A 149 -7.78 -11.07 -8.30
N ARG A 150 -7.12 -10.24 -9.10
CA ARG A 150 -6.46 -10.71 -10.33
C ARG A 150 -5.29 -11.61 -10.03
N LEU A 151 -4.49 -11.32 -9.01
CA LEU A 151 -3.38 -12.17 -8.60
C LEU A 151 -3.86 -13.55 -8.16
N SER A 152 -4.94 -13.62 -7.37
CA SER A 152 -5.50 -14.88 -6.89
C SER A 152 -6.01 -15.78 -8.01
N ALA A 153 -6.44 -15.19 -9.13
CA ALA A 153 -6.91 -15.91 -10.32
C ALA A 153 -5.79 -16.36 -11.28
N THR A 154 -4.51 -16.20 -10.92
CA THR A 154 -3.39 -16.61 -11.80
C THR A 154 -2.97 -18.06 -11.55
N ASP A 155 -2.63 -18.79 -12.61
CA ASP A 155 -2.01 -20.13 -12.51
C ASP A 155 -0.73 -20.13 -11.67
N TRP A 156 -0.02 -19.00 -11.64
CA TRP A 156 1.17 -18.86 -10.79
C TRP A 156 0.80 -18.88 -9.31
N ALA A 157 -0.24 -18.13 -8.91
CA ALA A 157 -0.69 -18.11 -7.53
C ALA A 157 -1.22 -19.47 -7.08
N GLU A 158 -2.03 -20.13 -7.93
CA GLU A 158 -2.58 -21.45 -7.66
C GLU A 158 -1.47 -22.51 -7.51
N ARG A 159 -0.60 -22.66 -8.51
CA ARG A 159 0.48 -23.67 -8.50
C ARG A 159 1.41 -23.53 -7.30
N ASN A 160 1.67 -22.30 -6.87
CA ASN A 160 2.59 -22.01 -5.76
C ASN A 160 1.89 -21.88 -4.40
N ARG A 161 0.55 -22.01 -4.35
CA ARG A 161 -0.27 -21.82 -3.14
C ARG A 161 0.04 -20.50 -2.44
N VAL A 162 0.05 -19.43 -3.22
CA VAL A 162 0.45 -18.10 -2.75
C VAL A 162 -0.57 -17.57 -1.75
N ALA A 163 -0.09 -17.12 -0.59
CA ALA A 163 -0.91 -16.35 0.35
C ALA A 163 -1.18 -14.96 -0.25
N ILE A 164 -2.38 -14.77 -0.79
CA ILE A 164 -2.77 -13.52 -1.44
C ILE A 164 -2.85 -12.41 -0.38
N PRO A 165 -2.20 -11.25 -0.60
CA PRO A 165 -2.26 -10.16 0.37
C PRO A 165 -3.69 -9.71 0.66
N ARG A 166 -4.01 -9.53 1.95
CA ARG A 166 -5.29 -8.97 2.39
C ARG A 166 -5.22 -7.45 2.31
N VAL A 167 -6.17 -6.83 1.61
CA VAL A 167 -6.29 -5.36 1.56
C VAL A 167 -7.28 -4.89 2.63
N VAL A 168 -6.86 -3.92 3.44
CA VAL A 168 -7.69 -3.19 4.40
C VAL A 168 -7.69 -1.73 3.98
N ILE A 169 -8.87 -1.20 3.65
CA ILE A 169 -9.01 0.21 3.30
C ILE A 169 -9.36 0.97 4.56
N GLY A 170 -8.49 1.86 5.01
CA GLY A 170 -8.67 2.59 6.26
C GLY A 170 -7.40 3.29 6.71
N ASP A 171 -7.55 4.20 7.66
CA ASP A 171 -6.42 4.88 8.29
C ASP A 171 -5.53 3.86 9.03
N SER A 172 -4.23 3.88 8.76
CA SER A 172 -3.29 2.91 9.31
C SER A 172 -3.13 3.01 10.82
N ILE A 173 -3.20 4.21 11.40
CA ILE A 173 -3.06 4.41 12.85
C ILE A 173 -4.20 3.70 13.59
N THR A 174 -5.44 4.01 13.22
CA THR A 174 -6.65 3.42 13.82
C THR A 174 -6.79 1.93 13.50
N THR A 175 -6.46 1.52 12.28
CA THR A 175 -6.53 0.12 11.86
C THR A 175 -5.56 -0.73 12.69
N LEU A 176 -4.30 -0.31 12.81
CA LEU A 176 -3.29 -1.02 13.60
C LEU A 176 -3.73 -1.23 15.06
N GLN A 177 -4.31 -0.21 15.69
CA GLN A 177 -4.81 -0.28 17.07
C GLN A 177 -5.96 -1.27 17.26
N SER A 178 -6.73 -1.52 16.20
CA SER A 178 -7.87 -2.45 16.22
C SER A 178 -7.52 -3.88 15.80
N MET A 179 -6.29 -4.14 15.35
CA MET A 179 -5.89 -5.47 14.87
C MET A 179 -5.70 -6.46 16.02
N GLU A 180 -6.51 -7.52 16.02
CA GLU A 180 -6.40 -8.62 16.99
C GLU A 180 -5.21 -9.56 16.69
N ALA A 181 -4.83 -9.70 15.41
CA ALA A 181 -3.78 -10.62 14.99
C ALA A 181 -2.39 -9.98 15.11
N GLN A 182 -1.50 -10.63 15.86
CA GLN A 182 -0.13 -10.15 16.03
C GLN A 182 0.69 -10.36 14.75
N ALA A 183 1.15 -9.25 14.16
CA ALA A 183 2.12 -9.26 13.06
C ALA A 183 3.54 -9.50 13.59
N ASP A 184 4.38 -10.15 12.80
CA ASP A 184 5.80 -10.32 13.14
C ASP A 184 6.60 -9.04 12.87
N CYS A 185 6.16 -8.25 11.89
CA CYS A 185 6.70 -6.94 11.59
C CYS A 185 5.65 -6.04 10.93
N VAL A 186 5.65 -4.76 11.30
CA VAL A 186 4.96 -3.69 10.57
C VAL A 186 5.99 -2.99 9.67
N TYR A 187 5.67 -2.87 8.39
CA TYR A 187 6.45 -2.18 7.38
C TYR A 187 5.83 -0.82 7.06
N LEU A 188 6.64 0.23 7.05
CA LEU A 188 6.25 1.60 6.77
C LEU A 188 7.13 2.16 5.63
N ASP A 189 6.50 2.70 4.59
CA ASP A 189 7.10 3.51 3.53
C ASP A 189 6.29 4.82 3.38
N PRO A 190 6.29 5.67 4.42
CA PRO A 190 5.54 6.92 4.36
C PRO A 190 6.17 7.84 3.32
N MET A 191 5.33 8.59 2.61
CA MET A 191 5.79 9.42 1.52
C MET A 191 6.74 10.52 2.03
N TYR A 192 7.99 10.49 1.56
CA TYR A 192 8.97 11.49 1.93
C TYR A 192 8.72 12.80 1.15
N PRO A 193 8.62 13.97 1.80
CA PRO A 193 8.45 15.23 1.10
C PRO A 193 9.67 15.51 0.22
N LEU A 194 9.42 15.73 -1.08
CA LEU A 194 10.47 16.07 -2.05
C LEU A 194 11.15 17.38 -1.65
N ARG A 195 12.46 17.33 -1.36
CA ARG A 195 13.26 18.55 -1.29
C ARG A 195 13.35 19.16 -2.69
N ARG A 196 13.14 20.47 -2.80
CA ARG A 196 13.11 21.27 -4.05
C ARG A 196 14.41 21.26 -4.90
N LYS A 197 15.44 20.47 -4.56
CA LYS A 197 16.72 20.44 -5.30
C LYS A 197 17.06 19.03 -5.73
N GLY A 198 17.02 18.78 -7.04
CA GLY A 198 17.49 17.55 -7.68
C GLY A 198 16.43 16.91 -8.56
N THR A 199 16.35 17.37 -9.81
CA THR A 199 15.52 16.82 -10.88
C THR A 199 16.05 15.45 -11.32
N ALA A 200 15.67 14.39 -10.60
CA ALA A 200 15.40 13.12 -11.26
C ALA A 200 13.91 13.13 -11.60
N ALA A 201 13.55 12.81 -12.84
CA ALA A 201 12.14 12.66 -13.21
C ALA A 201 11.52 11.57 -12.32
N VAL A 202 10.79 11.99 -11.29
CA VAL A 202 10.00 11.09 -10.45
C VAL A 202 9.08 10.31 -11.37
N ASN A 203 9.03 8.98 -11.25
CA ASN A 203 8.20 8.19 -12.15
C ASN A 203 6.73 8.63 -12.05
N LYS A 204 5.96 8.44 -13.12
CA LYS A 204 4.57 8.92 -13.22
C LYS A 204 3.66 8.42 -12.09
N TYR A 205 3.92 7.20 -11.63
CA TYR A 205 3.22 6.56 -10.52
C TYR A 205 3.41 7.32 -9.19
N MET A 206 4.62 7.77 -8.91
CA MET A 206 4.92 8.55 -7.70
C MET A 206 4.39 9.99 -7.79
N GLN A 207 4.37 10.59 -9.00
CA GLN A 207 3.74 11.91 -9.20
C GLN A 207 2.23 11.85 -8.95
N PHE A 208 1.55 10.82 -9.46
CA PHE A 208 0.13 10.60 -9.20
C PHE A 208 -0.14 10.40 -7.71
N LEU A 209 0.63 9.54 -7.04
CA LEU A 209 0.42 9.25 -5.62
C LEU A 209 0.59 10.52 -4.77
N GLN A 210 1.61 11.33 -5.06
CA GLN A 210 1.84 12.63 -4.42
C GLN A 210 0.68 13.62 -4.62
N TRP A 211 0.17 13.70 -5.86
CA TRP A 211 -0.98 14.53 -6.16
C TRP A 211 -2.25 14.04 -5.45
N LEU A 212 -2.41 12.72 -5.34
CA LEU A 212 -3.60 12.08 -4.80
C LEU A 212 -3.70 12.20 -3.27
N VAL A 213 -2.62 11.90 -2.53
CA VAL A 213 -2.67 11.84 -1.06
C VAL A 213 -2.11 13.09 -0.38
N GLY A 214 -1.41 13.95 -1.12
CA GLY A 214 -0.73 15.11 -0.56
C GLY A 214 0.45 14.74 0.36
N PRO A 215 0.97 15.69 1.17
CA PRO A 215 2.06 15.41 2.09
C PRO A 215 1.59 14.57 3.30
N ASP A 216 2.31 13.47 3.58
CA ASP A 216 2.12 12.64 4.77
C ASP A 216 2.70 13.36 6.02
N GLY A 217 1.86 14.12 6.72
CA GLY A 217 2.25 14.85 7.93
C GLY A 217 2.31 14.01 9.22
N ASP A 218 1.81 12.78 9.18
CA ASP A 218 1.54 11.92 10.34
C ASP A 218 2.50 10.72 10.46
N ALA A 219 3.54 10.66 9.63
CA ALA A 219 4.55 9.59 9.62
C ALA A 219 5.10 9.22 11.02
N ALA A 220 5.37 10.21 11.87
CA ALA A 220 5.86 9.97 13.24
C ALA A 220 4.79 9.38 14.17
N GLN A 221 3.53 9.79 14.00
CA GLN A 221 2.39 9.23 14.73
C GLN A 221 2.13 7.79 14.29
N LEU A 222 2.24 7.51 12.99
CA LEU A 222 2.13 6.16 12.45
C LEU A 222 3.20 5.22 13.00
N LEU A 223 4.47 5.65 13.03
CA LEU A 223 5.54 4.87 13.66
C LEU A 223 5.23 4.58 15.14
N THR A 224 4.74 5.58 15.87
CA THR A 224 4.38 5.42 17.28
C THR A 224 3.25 4.40 17.47
N ALA A 225 2.20 4.48 16.65
CA ALA A 225 1.09 3.52 16.67
C ALA A 225 1.55 2.09 16.31
N ALA A 226 2.42 1.95 15.30
CA ALA A 226 2.98 0.65 14.91
C ALA A 226 3.79 0.00 16.04
N LEU A 227 4.57 0.79 16.79
CA LEU A 227 5.35 0.31 17.93
C LEU A 227 4.48 -0.14 19.10
N GLN A 228 3.26 0.39 19.24
CA GLN A 228 2.34 -0.06 20.29
C GLN A 228 1.80 -1.48 20.06
N VAL A 229 1.79 -1.95 18.81
CA VAL A 229 1.11 -3.21 18.43
C VAL A 229 2.04 -4.28 17.89
N CYS A 230 3.28 -3.93 17.53
CA CYS A 230 4.24 -4.88 16.96
C CYS A 230 5.64 -4.72 17.55
N LYS A 231 6.31 -5.85 17.78
CA LYS A 231 7.68 -5.89 18.33
C LYS A 231 8.73 -5.36 17.37
N ARG A 232 8.42 -5.30 16.08
CA ARG A 232 9.36 -4.90 15.03
C ARG A 232 8.67 -3.99 14.03
N VAL A 233 9.19 -2.78 13.87
CA VAL A 233 8.75 -1.84 12.84
C VAL A 233 9.92 -1.52 11.92
N ALA A 234 9.75 -1.79 10.62
CA ALA A 234 10.74 -1.47 9.60
C ALA A 234 10.24 -0.28 8.78
N VAL A 235 11.04 0.79 8.73
CA VAL A 235 10.71 2.04 8.05
C VAL A 235 11.66 2.24 6.88
N LYS A 236 11.13 2.25 5.66
CA LYS A 236 11.91 2.58 4.46
C LYS A 236 12.11 4.10 4.37
N ARG A 237 13.32 4.50 4.00
CA ARG A 237 13.71 5.89 3.82
C ARG A 237 14.60 6.04 2.59
N PRO A 238 14.54 7.15 1.84
CA PRO A 238 15.58 7.52 0.90
C PRO A 238 16.95 7.53 1.60
N ASP A 239 18.01 7.12 0.92
CA ASP A 239 19.33 6.96 1.55
C ASP A 239 19.82 8.21 2.30
N ALA A 240 19.55 9.41 1.74
CA ALA A 240 19.93 10.69 2.31
C ALA A 240 18.93 11.29 3.32
N ALA A 241 17.82 10.61 3.61
CA ALA A 241 16.81 11.10 4.56
C ALA A 241 17.18 10.73 6.00
N SER A 242 16.91 11.62 6.95
CA SER A 242 17.02 11.27 8.37
C SER A 242 15.92 10.26 8.76
N PRO A 243 16.17 9.42 9.79
CA PRO A 243 15.14 8.60 10.41
C PRO A 243 13.94 9.42 10.87
N ILE A 244 12.75 8.81 10.92
CA ILE A 244 11.52 9.48 11.36
C ILE A 244 11.58 9.80 12.87
N GLN A 245 12.10 8.86 13.65
CA GLN A 245 12.44 9.03 15.06
C GLN A 245 13.91 8.75 15.28
N ALA A 246 14.54 9.46 16.23
CA ALA A 246 15.95 9.26 16.54
C ALA A 246 16.24 7.84 17.04
N ASN A 247 17.48 7.38 16.83
CA ASN A 247 18.04 6.14 17.37
C ASN A 247 17.26 4.87 16.98
N PRO A 248 17.15 4.51 15.68
CA PRO A 248 16.72 3.17 15.33
C PRO A 248 17.68 2.13 15.94
N ASP A 249 17.14 0.99 16.41
CA ASP A 249 17.95 -0.08 17.01
C ASP A 249 18.96 -0.68 16.00
N THR A 250 18.57 -0.72 14.73
CA THR A 250 19.46 -1.07 13.63
C THR A 250 18.96 -0.46 12.33
N ALA A 251 19.83 -0.36 11.32
CA ALA A 251 19.46 0.08 9.99
C ALA A 251 20.12 -0.82 8.94
N PHE A 252 19.41 -1.08 7.84
CA PHE A 252 19.92 -1.86 6.72
C PHE A 252 19.88 -1.02 5.45
N SER A 253 21.02 -0.83 4.79
CA SER A 253 21.10 -0.06 3.56
C SER A 253 20.91 -0.91 2.30
N SER A 254 20.42 -0.26 1.26
CA SER A 254 20.40 -0.69 -0.13
C SER A 254 20.91 0.48 -1.00
N LYS A 255 20.99 0.32 -2.31
CA LYS A 255 21.63 1.30 -3.20
C LYS A 255 21.07 2.73 -3.12
N LEU A 256 19.75 2.89 -2.93
CA LEU A 256 19.05 4.20 -2.96
C LEU A 256 18.19 4.46 -1.73
N VAL A 257 18.08 3.48 -0.83
CA VAL A 257 17.20 3.51 0.33
C VAL A 257 17.90 2.81 1.49
N HIS A 258 17.60 3.23 2.71
CA HIS A 258 17.86 2.45 3.91
C HIS A 258 16.55 2.09 4.59
N TYR A 259 16.63 1.13 5.50
CA TYR A 259 15.52 0.67 6.30
C TYR A 259 15.89 0.81 7.77
N ASP A 260 15.27 1.76 8.45
CA ASP A 260 15.38 1.91 9.90
C ASP A 260 14.53 0.84 10.58
N VAL A 261 15.06 0.18 11.60
CA VAL A 261 14.34 -0.83 12.36
C VAL A 261 14.25 -0.41 13.81
N TYR A 262 13.02 -0.36 14.31
CA TYR A 262 12.70 -0.07 15.69
C TYR A 262 12.14 -1.34 16.33
N LEU A 263 12.64 -1.67 17.52
CA LEU A 263 12.24 -2.85 18.29
C LEU A 263 11.61 -2.40 19.60
N THR A 264 10.45 -2.95 19.93
CA THR A 264 9.97 -2.83 21.32
C THR A 264 10.64 -3.89 22.16
N ARG A 265 11.25 -3.44 23.25
CA ARG A 265 11.75 -4.34 24.28
C ARG A 265 10.54 -4.85 25.05
N ASP A 266 10.46 -6.16 25.27
CA ASP A 266 9.48 -6.68 26.22
C ASP A 266 9.77 -6.06 27.58
N ASN A 267 8.90 -5.15 28.03
CA ASN A 267 8.89 -4.67 29.43
C ASN A 267 8.26 -5.72 30.37
N SER A 268 8.25 -6.99 29.96
CA SER A 268 7.89 -8.06 30.88
C SER A 268 8.93 -8.03 32.00
N PRO A 269 8.52 -7.88 33.28
CA PRO A 269 9.45 -8.06 34.37
C PRO A 269 10.15 -9.41 34.17
N PRO A 270 11.45 -9.54 34.45
CA PRO A 270 12.09 -10.85 34.44
C PRO A 270 11.24 -11.79 35.29
N ASP A 271 10.88 -12.94 34.72
CA ASP A 271 10.16 -13.99 35.43
C ASP A 271 10.84 -14.18 36.78
N SER A 272 10.04 -13.99 37.84
CA SER A 272 10.53 -14.10 39.20
C SER A 272 10.73 -15.59 39.51
N GLN A 273 11.97 -16.04 39.30
CA GLN A 273 12.57 -17.32 39.71
C GLN A 273 12.15 -18.58 38.94
#